data_AF-A0A6B0ZG51-F1
#
_entry.id   AF-A0A6B0ZG51-F1
#
_cell.length_a   1.000
_cell.length_b   1.000
_cell.length_c   1.000
_cell.angle_alpha   90.00
_cell.angle_beta   90.00
_cell.angle_gamma   90.00
#
_symmetry.space_group_name_H-M   'P 1'
#
loop_
_entity.id
_entity.type
_entity.pdbx_description
1 polymer ?
#
loop_
_entity_poly.entity_id
_entity_poly.type
_entity_poly.pdbx_seq_one_letter_code
_entity_poly.pdbx_strand_id
1 'polypeptide(L)'
;MVALFFVPVGLALMLIRHVGATDGLPNAGLGALAFGAPYCVLGFLAFLGGRTGRPALTLFASTPLVLMSMISIVLMPLVLLAGFLVVRAISGLARGQQQHLSPSEMFLPFLVTAAPVLAFGYLLFHQDPASWQSDANTFHSASDIVTVTEAVLSLGAVALALVVSYVWIGKPDGKRSSTSD
;
A
#
# COMPACT_ATOMS: atom_id res chain seq x y z
N MET A 1 -2.12 -10.20 12.60
CA MET A 1 -1.96 -11.34 11.67
C MET A 1 -2.70 -11.11 10.37
N VAL A 2 -3.99 -10.75 10.37
CA VAL A 2 -4.80 -10.50 9.14
C VAL A 2 -4.15 -9.55 8.13
N ALA A 3 -3.53 -8.45 8.58
CA ALA A 3 -2.88 -7.49 7.68
C ALA A 3 -1.65 -8.04 6.93
N LEU A 4 -1.01 -9.11 7.43
CA LEU A 4 0.11 -9.74 6.73
C LEU A 4 -0.33 -10.53 5.49
N PHE A 5 -1.62 -10.86 5.32
CA PHE A 5 -2.11 -11.53 4.11
C PHE A 5 -1.96 -10.68 2.84
N PHE A 6 -1.88 -9.36 2.97
CA PHE A 6 -1.66 -8.47 1.84
C PHE A 6 -0.22 -8.51 1.29
N VAL A 7 0.75 -8.99 2.10
CA VAL A 7 2.14 -9.19 1.67
C VAL A 7 2.30 -10.35 0.67
N PRO A 8 1.88 -11.59 0.97
CA PRO A 8 1.96 -12.68 0.00
C PRO A 8 1.04 -12.44 -1.20
N VAL A 9 -0.09 -11.74 -1.04
CA VAL A 9 -0.91 -11.30 -2.19
C VAL A 9 -0.13 -10.34 -3.08
N GLY A 10 0.50 -9.30 -2.53
CA GLY A 10 1.30 -8.37 -3.31
C GLY A 10 2.45 -9.08 -4.03
N LEU A 11 3.13 -10.02 -3.36
CA LEU A 11 4.16 -10.86 -3.98
C LEU A 11 3.61 -11.76 -5.10
N ALA A 12 2.44 -12.37 -4.90
CA ALA A 12 1.77 -13.18 -5.92
C ALA A 12 1.39 -12.33 -7.14
N LEU A 13 0.92 -11.11 -6.94
CA LEU A 13 0.63 -10.16 -8.03
C LEU A 13 1.90 -9.77 -8.80
N MET A 14 3.03 -9.54 -8.11
CA MET A 14 4.33 -9.34 -8.77
C MET A 14 4.69 -10.55 -9.62
N LEU A 15 4.56 -11.76 -9.07
CA LEU A 15 4.93 -12.99 -9.77
C LEU A 15 4.04 -13.22 -11.00
N ILE A 16 2.72 -13.09 -10.85
CA ILE A 16 1.75 -13.25 -11.96
C ILE A 16 2.05 -12.25 -13.07
N ARG A 17 2.30 -10.98 -12.72
CA ARG A 17 2.61 -9.94 -13.70
C ARG A 17 3.98 -10.13 -14.36
N HIS A 18 4.95 -10.66 -13.63
CA HIS A 18 6.27 -10.95 -14.17
C HIS A 18 6.25 -12.15 -15.13
N VAL A 19 5.56 -13.24 -14.77
CA VAL A 19 5.42 -14.44 -15.60
C VAL A 19 4.51 -14.20 -16.80
N GLY A 20 3.48 -13.36 -16.64
CA GLY A 20 2.58 -12.97 -17.73
C GLY A 20 3.13 -11.92 -18.68
N ALA A 21 4.32 -11.36 -18.41
CA ALA A 21 4.96 -10.44 -19.33
C ALA A 21 5.53 -11.20 -20.53
N THR A 22 4.95 -11.00 -21.71
CA THR A 22 5.44 -11.59 -22.96
C THR A 22 6.81 -11.02 -23.35
N ASP A 23 7.64 -11.86 -23.97
CA ASP A 23 8.95 -11.48 -24.50
C ASP A 23 8.83 -10.25 -25.42
N GLY A 24 9.34 -9.10 -24.97
CA GLY A 24 9.32 -7.85 -25.74
C GLY A 24 8.92 -6.60 -24.97
N LEU A 25 8.35 -6.71 -23.75
CA LEU A 25 8.04 -5.55 -22.92
C LEU A 25 9.30 -5.06 -22.18
N PRO A 26 9.78 -3.82 -22.42
CA PRO A 26 10.88 -3.27 -21.66
C PRO A 26 10.50 -3.17 -20.18
N ASN A 27 11.38 -3.67 -19.30
CA ASN A 27 11.27 -3.52 -17.85
C ASN A 27 10.06 -4.21 -17.19
N ALA A 28 9.61 -5.35 -17.75
CA ALA A 28 8.56 -6.20 -17.18
C ALA A 28 8.70 -6.45 -15.66
N GLY A 29 9.91 -6.69 -15.17
CA GLY A 29 10.17 -6.90 -13.73
C GLY A 29 9.92 -5.65 -12.87
N LEU A 30 10.26 -4.48 -13.37
CA LEU A 30 10.03 -3.21 -12.68
C LEU A 30 8.53 -2.86 -12.65
N GLY A 31 7.81 -3.08 -13.74
CA GLY A 31 6.34 -2.91 -13.78
C GLY A 31 5.62 -3.89 -12.85
N ALA A 32 6.10 -5.14 -12.75
CA ALA A 32 5.59 -6.13 -11.82
C ALA A 32 5.78 -5.71 -10.35
N LEU A 33 6.99 -5.25 -10.00
CA LEU A 33 7.29 -4.72 -8.67
C LEU A 33 6.42 -3.51 -8.33
N ALA A 34 6.31 -2.56 -9.25
CA ALA A 34 5.56 -1.31 -9.05
C ALA A 34 4.06 -1.58 -8.83
N PHE A 35 3.51 -2.66 -9.41
CA PHE A 35 2.13 -3.06 -9.22
C PHE A 35 1.86 -3.74 -7.86
N GLY A 36 2.73 -4.68 -7.44
CA GLY A 36 2.51 -5.43 -6.20
C GLY A 36 3.05 -4.78 -4.93
N ALA A 37 4.07 -3.93 -5.03
CA ALA A 37 4.74 -3.34 -3.87
C ALA A 37 3.82 -2.45 -3.00
N PRO A 38 2.88 -1.68 -3.57
CA PRO A 38 1.88 -0.95 -2.80
C PRO A 38 1.03 -1.85 -1.87
N TYR A 39 0.60 -3.03 -2.34
CA TYR A 39 -0.14 -3.99 -1.51
C TYR A 39 0.71 -4.51 -0.35
N CYS A 40 1.97 -4.85 -0.63
CA CYS A 40 2.91 -5.32 0.39
C CYS A 40 3.14 -4.25 1.47
N VAL A 41 3.39 -3.02 1.06
CA VAL A 41 3.71 -1.93 1.99
C VAL A 41 2.51 -1.50 2.81
N LEU A 42 1.34 -1.30 2.20
CA LEU A 42 0.13 -0.98 2.94
C LEU A 42 -0.26 -2.11 3.90
N GLY A 43 -0.11 -3.38 3.49
CA GLY A 43 -0.31 -4.53 4.35
C GLY A 43 0.63 -4.55 5.56
N PHE A 44 1.91 -4.28 5.32
CA PHE A 44 2.91 -4.19 6.39
C PHE A 44 2.65 -3.02 7.34
N LEU A 45 2.29 -1.84 6.83
CA LEU A 45 1.95 -0.67 7.63
C LEU A 45 0.69 -0.89 8.48
N ALA A 46 -0.34 -1.52 7.91
CA ALA A 46 -1.54 -1.89 8.65
C ALA A 46 -1.24 -2.91 9.76
N PHE A 47 -0.37 -3.89 9.47
CA PHE A 47 0.09 -4.83 10.49
C PHE A 47 0.84 -4.13 11.62
N LEU A 48 1.74 -3.23 11.24
CA LEU A 48 2.62 -2.53 12.16
C LEU A 48 1.82 -1.57 13.06
N GLY A 49 0.91 -0.78 12.49
CA GLY A 49 -0.02 0.06 13.26
C GLY A 49 -0.87 -0.76 14.24
N GLY A 50 -1.34 -1.93 13.83
CA GLY A 50 -2.11 -2.84 14.69
C GLY A 50 -1.28 -3.45 15.82
N ARG A 51 0.03 -3.65 15.61
CA ARG A 51 0.95 -4.20 16.60
C ARG A 51 1.43 -3.15 17.60
N THR A 52 1.64 -1.91 17.15
CA THR A 52 2.12 -0.80 18.00
C THR A 52 1.00 -0.02 18.69
N GLY A 53 -0.25 -0.47 18.59
CA GLY A 53 -1.38 0.24 19.18
C GLY A 53 -1.66 1.60 18.52
N ARG A 54 -1.29 1.77 17.23
CA ARG A 54 -1.52 2.98 16.44
C ARG A 54 -2.68 2.75 15.46
N PRO A 55 -3.94 2.89 15.90
CA PRO A 55 -5.11 2.68 15.06
C PRO A 55 -5.17 3.66 13.88
N ALA A 56 -4.66 4.90 14.00
CA ALA A 56 -4.60 5.83 12.87
C ALA A 56 -3.77 5.28 11.70
N LEU A 57 -2.57 4.73 11.98
CA LEU A 57 -1.73 4.09 10.95
C LEU A 57 -2.44 2.89 10.31
N THR A 58 -3.12 2.08 11.13
CA THR A 58 -3.91 0.95 10.64
C THR A 58 -5.03 1.42 9.72
N LEU A 59 -5.74 2.48 10.08
CA LEU A 59 -6.85 3.05 9.31
C LEU A 59 -6.36 3.59 7.97
N PHE A 60 -5.38 4.48 7.97
CA PHE A 60 -4.86 5.10 6.76
C PHE A 60 -4.19 4.11 5.80
N ALA A 61 -3.64 3.00 6.30
CA ALA A 61 -3.07 1.95 5.47
C ALA A 61 -4.14 0.97 4.93
N SER A 62 -5.20 0.70 5.70
CA SER A 62 -6.24 -0.25 5.30
C SER A 62 -7.31 0.35 4.38
N THR A 63 -7.62 1.65 4.50
CA THR A 63 -8.60 2.31 3.62
C THR A 63 -8.22 2.23 2.14
N PRO A 64 -6.97 2.53 1.71
CA PRO A 64 -6.59 2.37 0.32
C PRO A 64 -6.53 0.91 -0.12
N LEU A 65 -6.21 -0.03 0.78
CA LEU A 65 -6.28 -1.46 0.45
C LEU A 65 -7.70 -1.90 0.08
N VAL A 66 -8.74 -1.33 0.68
CA VAL A 66 -10.14 -1.58 0.26
C VAL A 66 -10.31 -1.17 -1.20
N LEU A 67 -9.96 0.08 -1.53
CA LEU A 67 -10.10 0.62 -2.89
C LEU A 67 -9.29 -0.17 -3.91
N MET A 68 -8.03 -0.47 -3.60
CA MET A 68 -7.15 -1.24 -4.46
C MET A 68 -7.63 -2.69 -4.68
N SER A 69 -8.32 -3.27 -3.70
CA SER A 69 -8.90 -4.63 -3.84
C SER A 69 -10.13 -4.66 -4.74
N MET A 70 -10.74 -3.51 -5.05
CA MET A 70 -11.90 -3.41 -5.93
C MET A 70 -11.52 -3.32 -7.43
N ILE A 71 -10.24 -3.20 -7.76
CA ILE A 71 -9.77 -3.02 -9.14
C ILE A 71 -9.91 -4.31 -9.97
N SER A 72 -9.94 -5.47 -9.31
CA SER A 72 -10.10 -6.75 -9.97
C SER A 72 -11.04 -7.67 -9.19
N ILE A 73 -11.87 -8.42 -9.92
CA ILE A 73 -12.77 -9.44 -9.35
C ILE A 73 -11.98 -10.50 -8.59
N VAL A 74 -10.75 -10.83 -9.01
CA VAL A 74 -9.90 -11.80 -8.33
C VAL A 74 -9.47 -11.31 -6.94
N LEU A 75 -9.40 -9.99 -6.75
CA LEU A 75 -9.01 -9.36 -5.49
C LEU A 75 -10.21 -9.03 -4.60
N MET A 76 -11.44 -9.21 -5.07
CA MET A 76 -12.65 -8.85 -4.33
C MET A 76 -12.76 -9.50 -2.93
N PRO A 77 -12.34 -10.77 -2.71
CA PRO A 77 -12.35 -11.36 -1.37
C PRO A 77 -11.49 -10.58 -0.34
N LEU A 78 -10.46 -9.85 -0.79
CA LEU A 78 -9.60 -9.04 0.06
C LEU A 78 -10.28 -7.78 0.58
N VAL A 79 -11.38 -7.33 -0.06
CA VAL A 79 -12.20 -6.21 0.40
C VAL A 79 -12.74 -6.48 1.81
N LEU A 80 -13.15 -7.73 2.09
CA LEU A 80 -13.65 -8.11 3.42
C LEU A 80 -12.55 -8.06 4.47
N LEU A 81 -11.34 -8.51 4.13
CA LEU A 81 -10.18 -8.44 5.02
C LEU A 81 -9.76 -7.00 5.28
N ALA A 82 -9.69 -6.17 4.25
CA ALA A 82 -9.33 -4.75 4.37
C ALA A 82 -10.41 -3.99 5.15
N GLY A 83 -11.69 -4.24 4.88
CA GLY A 83 -12.82 -3.67 5.61
C GLY A 83 -12.81 -4.05 7.09
N PHE A 84 -12.48 -5.29 7.42
CA PHE A 84 -12.30 -5.71 8.81
C PHE A 84 -11.20 -4.91 9.52
N LEU A 85 -10.07 -4.64 8.85
CA LEU A 85 -8.99 -3.82 9.41
C LEU A 85 -9.41 -2.36 9.63
N VAL A 86 -10.20 -1.79 8.71
CA VAL A 86 -10.78 -0.44 8.85
C VAL A 86 -11.70 -0.38 10.07
N VAL A 87 -12.65 -1.31 10.19
CA VAL A 87 -13.59 -1.36 11.32
C VAL A 87 -12.85 -1.54 12.65
N ARG A 88 -11.83 -2.41 12.68
CA ARG A 88 -10.99 -2.60 13.86
C ARG A 88 -10.24 -1.32 14.24
N ALA A 89 -9.70 -0.59 13.26
CA ALA A 89 -8.97 0.64 13.49
C ALA A 89 -9.89 1.75 14.04
N ILE A 90 -11.08 1.92 13.45
CA ILE A 90 -12.12 2.85 13.94
C ILE A 90 -12.52 2.50 15.38
N SER A 91 -12.74 1.22 15.66
CA SER A 91 -13.07 0.75 17.01
C SER A 91 -11.94 1.03 18.01
N GLY A 92 -10.68 0.91 17.58
CA GLY A 92 -9.51 1.23 18.41
C GLY A 92 -9.42 2.72 18.74
N LEU A 93 -9.66 3.59 17.75
CA LEU A 93 -9.77 5.04 17.94
C LEU A 93 -10.91 5.40 18.90
N ALA A 94 -12.09 4.83 18.70
CA ALA A 94 -13.27 5.07 19.56
C ALA A 94 -13.06 4.62 21.02
N ARG A 95 -12.25 3.58 21.24
CA ARG A 95 -11.87 3.08 22.57
C ARG A 95 -10.73 3.89 23.22
N GLY A 96 -10.25 4.95 22.58
CA GLY A 96 -9.17 5.78 23.13
C GLY A 96 -7.81 5.08 23.16
N GLN A 97 -7.56 4.07 22.31
CA GLN A 97 -6.27 3.38 22.23
C GLN A 97 -5.12 4.31 21.81
N GLN A 98 -5.45 5.46 21.23
CA GLN A 98 -4.52 6.53 20.90
C GLN A 98 -5.02 7.81 21.59
N GLN A 99 -4.56 8.03 22.82
CA GLN A 99 -5.04 9.10 23.71
C GLN A 99 -4.60 10.50 23.25
N HIS A 100 -3.54 10.60 22.44
CA HIS A 100 -3.11 11.85 21.82
C HIS A 100 -3.23 11.71 20.31
N LEU A 101 -4.06 12.53 19.69
CA LEU A 101 -4.11 12.68 18.23
C LEU A 101 -3.46 14.02 17.90
N SER A 102 -2.16 14.12 18.15
CA SER A 102 -1.42 15.30 17.71
C SER A 102 -1.55 15.45 16.18
N PRO A 103 -1.52 16.67 15.61
CA PRO A 103 -1.61 16.85 14.17
C PRO A 103 -0.60 16.01 13.38
N SER A 104 0.61 15.82 13.92
CA SER A 104 1.63 14.94 13.34
C SER A 104 1.25 13.47 13.36
N GLU A 105 0.55 12.99 14.39
CA GLU A 105 0.09 11.60 14.49
C GLU A 105 -1.08 11.25 13.56
N MET A 106 -1.82 12.26 13.08
CA MET A 106 -2.81 12.08 12.01
C MET A 106 -2.20 12.29 10.62
N PHE A 107 -1.32 13.29 10.48
CA PHE A 107 -0.75 13.68 9.19
C PHE A 107 0.32 12.71 8.68
N LEU A 108 1.15 12.16 9.57
CA LEU A 108 2.25 11.28 9.17
C LEU A 108 1.74 9.93 8.61
N PRO A 109 0.76 9.25 9.23
CA PRO A 109 0.12 8.08 8.62
C PRO A 109 -0.45 8.37 7.23
N PHE A 110 -1.13 9.49 7.07
CA PHE A 110 -1.70 9.91 5.79
C PHE A 110 -0.61 10.09 4.72
N LEU A 111 0.47 10.82 5.03
CA LEU A 111 1.57 11.04 4.09
C LEU A 111 2.26 9.73 3.66
N VAL A 112 2.53 8.88 4.64
CA VAL A 112 3.20 7.60 4.42
C VAL A 112 2.36 6.67 3.54
N THR A 113 1.03 6.68 3.70
CA THR A 113 0.13 5.83 2.91
C THR A 113 -0.25 6.48 1.59
N ALA A 114 -0.19 7.81 1.46
CA ALA A 114 -0.40 8.51 0.20
C ALA A 114 0.67 8.18 -0.84
N ALA A 115 1.94 8.05 -0.45
CA ALA A 115 3.04 7.71 -1.35
C ALA A 115 2.81 6.40 -2.16
N PRO A 116 2.53 5.23 -1.55
CA PRO A 116 2.24 4.00 -2.30
C PRO A 116 0.95 4.08 -3.11
N VAL A 117 -0.04 4.87 -2.68
CA VAL A 117 -1.32 5.06 -3.40
C VAL A 117 -1.12 5.90 -4.66
N LEU A 118 -0.38 7.00 -4.56
CA LEU A 118 -0.03 7.85 -5.71
C LEU A 118 0.86 7.09 -6.69
N ALA A 119 1.84 6.33 -6.18
CA ALA A 119 2.70 5.47 -6.98
C ALA A 119 1.90 4.43 -7.76
N PHE A 120 0.90 3.81 -7.13
CA PHE A 120 0.00 2.86 -7.77
C PHE A 120 -0.96 3.54 -8.77
N GLY A 121 -1.58 4.65 -8.39
CA GLY A 121 -2.49 5.40 -9.27
C GLY A 121 -1.79 5.93 -10.52
N TYR A 122 -0.55 6.39 -10.39
CA TYR A 122 0.27 6.85 -11.51
C TYR A 122 0.53 5.73 -12.54
N LEU A 123 0.73 4.49 -12.08
CA LEU A 123 0.83 3.32 -12.96
C LEU A 123 -0.49 3.06 -13.69
N LEU A 124 -1.63 3.15 -13.00
CA LEU A 124 -2.94 2.94 -13.62
C LEU A 124 -3.25 3.97 -14.71
N PHE A 125 -2.84 5.23 -14.54
CA PHE A 125 -3.03 6.27 -15.56
C PHE A 125 -2.22 6.04 -16.84
N HIS A 126 -1.14 5.26 -16.76
CA HIS A 126 -0.30 4.90 -17.92
C HIS A 126 -0.69 3.55 -18.54
N GLN A 127 -1.66 2.83 -17.97
CA GLN A 127 -2.20 1.61 -18.56
C GLN A 127 -3.48 1.92 -19.35
N ASP A 128 -3.54 1.53 -20.63
CA ASP A 128 -4.75 1.64 -21.43
C ASP A 128 -5.84 0.70 -20.86
N PRO A 129 -7.03 1.18 -20.47
CA PRO A 129 -8.13 0.33 -20.02
C PRO A 129 -8.53 -0.76 -21.03
N ALA A 130 -8.25 -0.56 -22.33
CA ALA A 130 -8.48 -1.56 -23.37
C ALA A 130 -7.56 -2.80 -23.22
N SER A 131 -6.37 -2.65 -22.62
CA SER A 131 -5.43 -3.76 -22.36
C SER A 131 -5.89 -4.70 -21.24
N TRP A 132 -6.95 -4.35 -20.50
CA TRP A 132 -7.48 -5.16 -19.41
C TRP A 132 -8.58 -6.13 -19.88
N GLN A 133 -8.97 -6.05 -21.16
CA GLN A 133 -9.83 -7.05 -21.78
C GLN A 133 -8.98 -8.22 -22.26
N SER A 134 -9.36 -9.43 -21.86
CA SER A 134 -8.70 -10.67 -22.25
C SER A 134 -9.05 -11.03 -23.70
N ASP A 135 -8.55 -10.28 -24.68
CA ASP A 135 -8.68 -10.65 -26.08
C ASP A 135 -7.43 -11.40 -26.55
N ALA A 136 -7.66 -12.57 -27.13
CA ALA A 136 -6.62 -13.51 -27.54
C ALA A 136 -5.74 -13.02 -28.70
N ASN A 137 -5.92 -11.79 -29.22
CA ASN A 137 -5.35 -11.34 -30.49
C ASN A 137 -4.95 -9.84 -30.57
N THR A 138 -4.89 -9.07 -29.48
CA THR A 138 -4.58 -7.63 -29.56
C THR A 138 -3.09 -7.32 -29.38
N PHE A 139 -2.55 -6.60 -30.37
CA PHE A 139 -1.21 -6.05 -30.42
C PHE A 139 -0.95 -5.04 -29.30
N HIS A 140 0.19 -5.15 -28.63
CA HIS A 140 0.71 -4.18 -27.64
C HIS A 140 0.95 -2.81 -28.29
N SER A 141 0.44 -1.75 -27.67
CA SER A 141 0.62 -0.37 -28.12
C SER A 141 1.85 0.24 -27.47
N ALA A 142 2.60 1.09 -28.17
CA ALA A 142 3.84 1.70 -27.65
C ALA A 142 3.65 2.60 -26.40
N SER A 143 2.39 2.88 -26.00
CA SER A 143 2.01 3.52 -24.74
C SER A 143 1.98 2.54 -23.53
N ASP A 144 2.21 1.24 -23.73
CA ASP A 144 2.18 0.16 -22.73
C ASP A 144 3.45 0.03 -21.88
N ILE A 145 4.43 0.92 -22.06
CA ILE A 145 5.74 0.78 -21.43
C ILE A 145 5.77 1.62 -20.15
N VAL A 146 5.60 0.97 -19.00
CA VAL A 146 6.05 1.55 -17.73
C VAL A 146 7.54 1.85 -17.88
N THR A 147 7.90 3.12 -17.94
CA THR A 147 9.30 3.49 -18.17
C THR A 147 10.12 3.19 -16.91
N VAL A 148 11.43 2.96 -17.07
CA VAL A 148 12.34 2.72 -15.94
C VAL A 148 12.19 3.81 -14.88
N THR A 149 12.06 5.06 -15.31
CA THR A 149 11.91 6.23 -14.45
C THR A 149 10.65 6.14 -13.59
N GLU A 150 9.53 5.70 -14.15
CA GLU A 150 8.24 5.62 -13.45
C GLU A 150 8.25 4.51 -12.41
N ALA A 151 8.84 3.37 -12.75
CA ALA A 151 8.99 2.28 -11.80
C ALA A 151 9.99 2.62 -10.69
N VAL A 152 11.10 3.32 -11.00
CA VAL A 152 12.07 3.78 -10.00
C VAL A 152 11.46 4.83 -9.07
N LEU A 153 10.67 5.77 -9.60
CA LEU A 153 9.96 6.76 -8.78
C LEU A 153 8.89 6.11 -7.89
N SER A 154 8.14 5.15 -8.43
CA SER A 154 7.15 4.37 -7.69
C SER A 154 7.81 3.57 -6.55
N LEU A 155 8.87 2.83 -6.85
CA LEU A 155 9.62 2.05 -5.85
C LEU A 155 10.33 2.95 -4.84
N GLY A 156 10.84 4.10 -5.28
CA GLY A 156 11.44 5.11 -4.40
C GLY A 156 10.42 5.68 -3.40
N ALA A 157 9.20 5.98 -3.85
CA ALA A 157 8.12 6.46 -2.99
C ALA A 157 7.69 5.39 -1.97
N VAL A 158 7.60 4.13 -2.41
CA VAL A 158 7.29 2.98 -1.56
C VAL A 158 8.39 2.73 -0.52
N ALA A 159 9.66 2.78 -0.93
CA ALA A 159 10.81 2.62 -0.03
C ALA A 159 10.90 3.77 0.99
N LEU A 160 10.66 5.01 0.56
CA LEU A 160 10.63 6.18 1.42
C LEU A 160 9.53 6.05 2.49
N ALA A 161 8.33 5.61 2.10
CA ALA A 161 7.24 5.36 3.04
C ALA A 161 7.61 4.35 4.13
N LEU A 162 8.28 3.24 3.75
CA LEU A 162 8.79 2.25 4.70
C LEU A 162 9.84 2.83 5.65
N VAL A 163 10.82 3.57 5.12
CA VAL A 163 11.89 4.18 5.92
C VAL A 163 11.34 5.19 6.92
N VAL A 164 10.46 6.10 6.48
CA VAL A 164 9.81 7.09 7.35
C VAL A 164 9.01 6.40 8.46
N SER A 165 8.27 5.34 8.12
CA SER A 165 7.50 4.58 9.10
C SER A 165 8.38 3.89 10.12
N TYR A 166 9.46 3.26 9.68
CA TYR A 166 10.42 2.58 10.55
C TYR A 166 11.04 3.57 11.56
N VAL A 167 11.50 4.73 11.08
CA VAL A 167 12.08 5.78 11.93
C VAL A 167 11.04 6.34 12.90
N TRP A 168 9.80 6.53 12.46
CA TRP A 168 8.73 7.06 13.32
C TRP A 168 8.29 6.10 14.42
N ILE A 169 8.36 4.80 14.17
CA ILE A 169 8.01 3.77 15.15
C ILE A 169 9.17 3.49 16.10
N GLY A 170 10.41 3.69 15.65
CA GLY A 170 11.61 3.56 16.47
C GLY A 170 11.86 4.74 17.42
N LYS A 171 11.12 5.86 17.31
CA LYS A 171 11.22 6.95 18.28
C LYS A 171 10.53 6.55 19.58
N PRO A 172 11.25 6.40 20.71
CA PRO A 172 10.61 6.22 21.99
C PRO A 172 9.78 7.47 22.28
N ASP A 173 8.48 7.29 22.55
CA ASP A 173 7.64 8.36 23.05
C ASP A 173 8.34 8.94 24.29
N GLY A 174 8.79 10.18 24.16
CA GLY A 174 9.53 10.85 25.22
C GLY A 174 8.73 10.72 26.50
N LYS A 175 9.32 10.08 27.52
CA LYS A 175 8.85 10.13 28.90
C LYS A 175 8.59 11.61 29.21
N ARG A 176 7.31 12.02 29.22
CA ARG A 176 6.90 13.21 29.96
C ARG A 176 7.13 12.84 31.42
N SER A 177 8.28 13.28 31.93
CA SER A 177 8.55 13.36 33.35
C SER A 177 7.34 13.96 34.03
N SER A 178 6.72 13.20 34.92
CA SER A 178 5.78 13.72 35.90
C SER A 178 6.53 14.72 36.78
N THR A 179 6.52 15.99 36.43
CA THR A 179 6.72 17.07 37.39
C THR A 179 5.37 17.36 38.00
N SER A 180 5.04 16.54 39.01
CA SER A 180 4.19 16.99 40.12
C SER A 180 5.10 17.79 41.05
N ASP A 181 4.89 19.10 41.09
CA ASP A 181 5.17 19.97 42.23
C ASP A 181 4.02 20.98 42.33
#